data_AF-A0A6C0IFR5-F1
#
_entry.id   AF-A0A6C0IFR5-F1
#
_cell.length_a   1.000
_cell.length_b   1.000
_cell.length_c   1.000
_cell.angle_alpha   90.00
_cell.angle_beta   90.00
_cell.angle_gamma   90.00
#
_symmetry.space_group_name_H-M   'P 1'
#
loop_
_entity.id
_entity.type
_entity.pdbx_description
1 polymer ?
#
loop_
_entity_poly.entity_id
_entity_poly.type
_entity_poly.pdbx_seq_one_letter_code
_entity_poly.pdbx_strand_id
1 'polypeptide(L)'
;MSFYGFNFTERNCGGLGAMIHDVTMACVYAEQNNLQLCFVKEGYDIPRFNGSIDDTDVPNKTWHSYFNSFPIVEKKDCIECWPKYLPETTKADCDIEKFSNLLKEKICDFKPEIYDEINNLVKKTPFNAETDIVVHIRQTDKIIENFAFLPIENYINECEYALKELGDKKNRIYICTDDSKVCSEIQDYFSIKNVEVVWDTTESKDALHVIRTKNNLTKSLAQQETMNAFKNIFIMKNTKYLIGGRMSYFFRIAELLRYPNKSINIQDNGIFGVAQYSSEKYLIRPYSKKAIPDFINKYYIKNKEVIKMYNKIYNEENIITIPKFISLSVLKDIREDIENYKWWHHAMIPDNNIWKVKYEKKISDKNIEECNKNLIQKNFTYRFMRSLNHYETCSCVSCKMIETVKCFHVTDLLCQIIGCKNIRPGEIFFSNYGKDDFLSIHHDKNKGDIAVTFSLSYDWHPTYGGILHFCDEYKNIYKSVVPTLGSVNIFKLDPNKGIDHFVSCVNVDKNRYTLTAWYYIIN
;
A
#
# COMPACT_ATOMS: atom_id res chain seq x y z
N MET A 1 -9.74 -28.86 28.83
CA MET A 1 -9.48 -27.96 27.70
C MET A 1 -8.13 -27.31 27.97
N SER A 2 -7.26 -27.23 26.98
CA SER A 2 -5.91 -26.70 27.17
C SER A 2 -5.86 -25.20 26.93
N PHE A 3 -5.17 -24.47 27.80
CA PHE A 3 -5.12 -23.01 27.76
C PHE A 3 -3.95 -22.49 26.92
N TYR A 4 -4.22 -21.43 26.14
CA TYR A 4 -3.24 -20.65 25.41
C TYR A 4 -3.23 -19.22 25.95
N GLY A 5 -2.12 -18.82 26.56
CA GLY A 5 -2.04 -17.58 27.33
C GLY A 5 -1.81 -16.35 26.47
N PHE A 6 -2.46 -15.24 26.77
CA PHE A 6 -2.11 -13.91 26.26
C PHE A 6 -1.69 -13.02 27.42
N ASN A 7 -0.49 -12.45 27.31
CA ASN A 7 0.11 -11.59 28.33
C ASN A 7 0.22 -10.15 27.79
N PHE A 8 -0.49 -9.20 28.41
CA PHE A 8 -0.54 -7.82 27.93
C PHE A 8 0.75 -7.05 28.23
N THR A 9 1.54 -7.42 29.24
CA THR A 9 2.79 -6.74 29.59
C THR A 9 3.98 -7.22 28.76
N GLU A 10 3.99 -8.50 28.37
CA GLU A 10 5.00 -9.05 27.45
C GLU A 10 4.77 -8.61 25.99
N ARG A 11 3.54 -8.23 25.64
CA ARG A 11 3.17 -7.73 24.31
C ARG A 11 3.21 -6.21 24.25
N ASN A 12 3.98 -5.67 23.30
CA ASN A 12 3.93 -4.23 22.99
C ASN A 12 2.75 -3.91 22.07
N CYS A 13 1.52 -4.10 22.56
CA CYS A 13 0.30 -3.78 21.82
C CYS A 13 0.10 -2.25 21.86
N GLY A 14 0.46 -1.54 20.78
CA GLY A 14 0.47 -0.07 20.74
C GLY A 14 -0.80 0.65 21.25
N GLY A 15 -1.76 0.94 20.35
CA GLY A 15 -3.05 1.57 20.73
C GLY A 15 -4.16 0.54 20.97
N LEU A 16 -5.33 0.98 21.45
CA LEU A 16 -6.50 0.12 21.69
C LEU A 16 -6.82 -0.80 20.51
N GLY A 17 -6.79 -0.26 19.28
CA GLY A 17 -7.04 -1.06 18.09
C GLY A 17 -5.98 -2.15 17.85
N ALA A 18 -4.71 -1.85 18.10
CA ALA A 18 -3.64 -2.85 17.97
C ALA A 18 -3.82 -3.98 18.98
N MET A 19 -4.23 -3.64 20.21
CA MET A 19 -4.49 -4.61 21.27
C MET A 19 -5.66 -5.53 20.95
N ILE A 20 -6.81 -4.99 20.51
CA ILE A 20 -7.97 -5.81 20.10
C ILE A 20 -7.59 -6.71 18.91
N HIS A 21 -6.87 -6.17 17.92
CA HIS A 21 -6.39 -6.94 16.78
C HIS A 21 -5.45 -8.09 17.22
N ASP A 22 -4.50 -7.83 18.13
CA ASP A 22 -3.57 -8.85 18.63
C ASP A 22 -4.28 -9.96 19.42
N VAL A 23 -5.25 -9.59 20.27
CA VAL A 23 -6.11 -10.57 20.95
C VAL A 23 -6.90 -11.40 19.93
N THR A 24 -7.36 -10.77 18.84
CA THR A 24 -8.03 -11.48 17.74
C THR A 24 -7.12 -12.51 17.07
N MET A 25 -5.89 -12.12 16.74
CA MET A 25 -4.90 -13.02 16.15
C MET A 25 -4.57 -14.19 17.09
N ALA A 26 -4.41 -13.92 18.38
CA ALA A 26 -4.15 -14.96 19.37
C ALA A 26 -5.33 -15.93 19.51
N CYS A 27 -6.56 -15.42 19.46
CA CYS A 27 -7.77 -16.23 19.50
C CYS A 27 -7.87 -17.15 18.27
N VAL A 28 -7.63 -16.60 17.06
CA VAL A 28 -7.60 -17.37 15.82
C VAL A 28 -6.58 -18.51 15.89
N TYR A 29 -5.37 -18.21 16.36
CA TYR A 29 -4.33 -19.23 16.51
C TYR A 29 -4.72 -20.30 17.53
N ALA A 30 -5.26 -19.89 18.68
CA ALA A 30 -5.70 -20.83 19.70
C ALA A 30 -6.74 -21.80 19.15
N GLU A 31 -7.76 -21.30 18.45
CA GLU A 31 -8.81 -22.14 17.85
C GLU A 31 -8.29 -23.08 16.78
N GLN A 32 -7.38 -22.60 15.91
CA GLN A 32 -6.76 -23.44 14.88
C GLN A 32 -5.96 -24.61 15.48
N ASN A 33 -5.51 -24.48 16.73
CA ASN A 33 -4.75 -25.50 17.45
C ASN A 33 -5.58 -26.22 18.53
N ASN A 34 -6.92 -26.09 18.52
CA ASN A 34 -7.82 -26.67 19.52
C ASN A 34 -7.52 -26.25 20.97
N LEU A 35 -7.04 -25.02 21.15
CA LEU A 35 -6.75 -24.40 22.45
C LEU A 35 -7.80 -23.34 22.78
N GLN A 36 -7.95 -23.05 24.06
CA GLN A 36 -8.78 -21.94 24.54
C GLN A 36 -7.89 -20.74 24.90
N LEU A 37 -8.13 -19.60 24.27
CA LEU A 37 -7.45 -18.35 24.64
C LEU A 37 -7.86 -17.95 26.07
N CYS A 38 -6.87 -17.54 26.86
CA CYS A 38 -7.03 -16.99 28.20
C CYS A 38 -6.05 -15.85 28.44
N PHE A 39 -6.30 -15.01 29.43
CA PHE A 39 -5.37 -13.95 29.83
C PHE A 39 -4.48 -14.40 30.99
N VAL A 40 -3.19 -14.13 30.88
CA VAL A 40 -2.19 -14.51 31.89
C VAL A 40 -2.23 -13.49 33.04
N LYS A 41 -2.47 -13.97 34.26
CA LYS A 41 -2.65 -13.13 35.46
C LYS A 41 -1.46 -12.22 35.74
N GLU A 42 -0.23 -12.75 35.61
CA GLU A 42 1.03 -12.04 35.86
C GLU A 42 1.26 -10.85 34.91
N GLY A 43 0.54 -10.80 33.79
CA GLY A 43 0.60 -9.71 32.81
C GLY A 43 -0.77 -9.18 32.43
N TYR A 44 -1.74 -9.26 33.35
CA TYR A 44 -3.11 -8.81 33.13
C TYR A 44 -3.31 -7.31 33.39
N ASP A 45 -2.31 -6.64 33.94
CA ASP A 45 -2.32 -5.18 34.00
C ASP A 45 -2.17 -4.60 32.59
N ILE A 46 -3.04 -3.63 32.27
CA ILE A 46 -3.10 -2.99 30.97
C ILE A 46 -2.90 -1.49 31.22
N PRO A 47 -1.63 -1.03 31.31
CA PRO A 47 -1.32 0.38 31.54
C PRO A 47 -2.02 1.31 30.55
N ARG A 48 -2.32 0.81 29.34
CA ARG A 48 -3.03 1.58 28.32
C ARG A 48 -4.35 2.19 28.83
N PHE A 49 -5.10 1.44 29.64
CA PHE A 49 -6.40 1.88 30.17
C PHE A 49 -6.30 2.85 31.35
N ASN A 50 -5.17 2.88 32.04
CA ASN A 50 -5.05 3.58 33.32
C ASN A 50 -4.07 4.76 33.31
N GLY A 51 -3.55 5.14 32.15
CA GLY A 51 -2.64 6.27 32.03
C GLY A 51 -1.21 5.91 32.41
N SER A 52 -0.40 6.94 32.65
CA SER A 52 1.03 6.81 33.02
C SER A 52 1.33 7.33 34.41
N ILE A 53 0.36 8.01 35.04
CA ILE A 53 0.44 8.50 36.42
C ILE A 53 -0.30 7.49 37.30
N ASP A 54 0.32 7.10 38.41
CA ASP A 54 -0.37 6.37 39.48
C ASP A 54 -1.19 7.36 40.34
N ASP A 55 -2.31 7.83 39.79
CA ASP A 55 -3.26 8.71 40.46
C ASP A 55 -4.48 7.92 40.98
N THR A 56 -5.25 8.55 41.87
CA THR A 56 -6.43 7.94 42.52
C THR A 56 -7.74 8.60 42.11
N ASP A 57 -7.75 9.32 40.99
CA ASP A 57 -8.90 10.10 40.52
C ASP A 57 -10.08 9.21 40.07
N VAL A 58 -9.79 8.05 39.47
CA VAL A 58 -10.77 7.01 39.12
C VAL A 58 -10.24 5.60 39.45
N PRO A 59 -11.10 4.58 39.56
CA PRO A 59 -10.67 3.19 39.74
C PRO A 59 -9.94 2.65 38.49
N ASN A 60 -9.05 1.67 38.70
CA ASN A 60 -8.38 0.99 37.58
C ASN A 60 -9.38 0.21 36.72
N LYS A 61 -9.23 0.32 35.41
CA LYS A 61 -9.94 -0.46 34.41
C LYS A 61 -9.02 -1.53 33.83
N THR A 62 -9.59 -2.70 33.58
CA THR A 62 -8.93 -3.85 32.94
C THR A 62 -9.70 -4.24 31.67
N TRP A 63 -9.23 -5.25 30.94
CA TRP A 63 -10.00 -5.80 29.82
C TRP A 63 -11.42 -6.19 30.24
N HIS A 64 -11.55 -6.85 31.39
CA HIS A 64 -12.83 -7.27 31.97
C HIS A 64 -13.66 -6.12 32.54
N SER A 65 -13.14 -4.90 32.54
CA SER A 65 -13.96 -3.72 32.81
C SER A 65 -14.77 -3.28 31.58
N TYR A 66 -14.38 -3.72 30.38
CA TYR A 66 -15.02 -3.37 29.12
C TYR A 66 -15.72 -4.55 28.44
N PHE A 67 -15.13 -5.75 28.56
CA PHE A 67 -15.55 -6.96 27.85
C PHE A 67 -15.85 -8.12 28.80
N ASN A 68 -16.61 -9.11 28.35
CA ASN A 68 -16.88 -10.37 29.06
C ASN A 68 -15.94 -11.52 28.65
N SER A 69 -14.97 -11.23 27.78
CA SER A 69 -14.17 -12.22 27.07
C SER A 69 -13.02 -12.83 27.86
N PHE A 70 -12.87 -14.15 27.71
CA PHE A 70 -11.72 -15.00 28.08
C PHE A 70 -11.39 -15.08 29.59
N PRO A 71 -11.16 -16.28 30.16
CA PRO A 71 -10.81 -16.40 31.57
C PRO A 71 -9.39 -15.88 31.86
N ILE A 72 -9.15 -15.52 33.13
CA ILE A 72 -7.80 -15.22 33.65
C ILE A 72 -7.24 -16.50 34.29
N VAL A 73 -6.01 -16.87 33.94
CA VAL A 73 -5.32 -18.08 34.47
C VAL A 73 -3.87 -17.76 34.85
N GLU A 74 -3.24 -18.63 35.66
CA GLU A 74 -1.82 -18.53 35.98
C GLU A 74 -0.98 -18.98 34.77
N LYS A 75 0.20 -18.39 34.55
CA LYS A 75 1.05 -18.73 33.38
C LYS A 75 1.40 -20.22 33.30
N LYS A 76 1.59 -20.88 34.45
CA LYS A 76 1.89 -22.31 34.55
C LYS A 76 0.78 -23.24 34.02
N ASP A 77 -0.45 -22.74 33.93
CA ASP A 77 -1.62 -23.50 33.46
C ASP A 77 -1.80 -23.39 31.93
N CYS A 78 -1.01 -22.52 31.28
CA CYS A 78 -0.98 -22.38 29.83
C CYS A 78 -0.02 -23.41 29.21
N ILE A 79 -0.43 -24.06 28.12
CA ILE A 79 0.49 -24.88 27.31
C ILE A 79 1.60 -24.02 26.73
N GLU A 80 1.22 -22.85 26.21
CA GLU A 80 2.10 -21.87 25.62
C GLU A 80 1.43 -20.49 25.73
N CYS A 81 2.23 -19.43 25.58
CA CYS A 81 1.73 -18.06 25.51
C CYS A 81 1.95 -17.46 24.12
N TRP A 82 1.05 -16.57 23.72
CA TRP A 82 1.17 -15.77 22.52
C TRP A 82 2.53 -15.05 22.50
N PRO A 83 3.35 -15.26 21.46
CA PRO A 83 4.74 -14.83 21.48
C PRO A 83 4.87 -13.31 21.42
N LYS A 84 6.02 -12.79 21.87
CA LYS A 84 6.33 -11.35 21.84
C LYS A 84 6.34 -10.78 20.41
N TYR A 85 6.78 -11.56 19.43
CA TYR A 85 6.76 -11.22 18.01
C TYR A 85 5.77 -12.14 17.31
N LEU A 86 4.94 -11.60 16.42
CA LEU A 86 4.01 -12.42 15.63
C LEU A 86 4.82 -13.50 14.89
N PRO A 87 4.50 -14.79 15.04
CA PRO A 87 5.12 -15.80 14.20
C PRO A 87 4.76 -15.48 12.74
N GLU A 88 5.62 -15.83 11.80
CA GLU A 88 5.28 -15.82 10.38
C GLU A 88 4.10 -16.78 10.19
N THR A 89 2.88 -16.24 10.31
CA THR A 89 1.64 -16.98 10.11
C THR A 89 1.50 -17.17 8.60
N THR A 90 2.23 -18.14 8.10
CA THR A 90 2.06 -18.66 6.75
C THR A 90 0.70 -19.34 6.71
N LYS A 91 -0.30 -18.57 6.28
CA LYS A 91 -1.70 -19.00 6.11
C LYS A 91 -2.42 -19.30 7.42
N ALA A 92 -2.96 -18.26 8.06
CA ALA A 92 -4.25 -18.48 8.68
C ALA A 92 -5.24 -18.71 7.52
N ASP A 93 -5.71 -19.95 7.32
CA ASP A 93 -6.82 -20.29 6.42
C ASP A 93 -8.15 -19.71 6.96
N CYS A 94 -8.14 -18.43 7.34
CA CYS A 94 -9.27 -17.72 7.93
C CYS A 94 -9.60 -16.55 7.01
N ASP A 95 -10.80 -16.61 6.43
CA ASP A 95 -11.38 -15.50 5.69
C ASP A 95 -11.93 -14.41 6.62
N ILE A 96 -12.39 -13.32 6.00
CA ILE A 96 -13.00 -12.18 6.70
C ILE A 96 -14.21 -12.56 7.55
N GLU A 97 -14.98 -13.58 7.16
CA GLU A 97 -16.16 -14.02 7.90
C GLU A 97 -15.76 -14.65 9.22
N LYS A 98 -14.79 -15.56 9.21
CA LYS A 98 -14.30 -16.18 10.46
C LYS A 98 -13.70 -15.15 11.41
N PHE A 99 -12.89 -14.21 10.89
CA PHE A 99 -12.37 -13.12 11.72
C PHE A 99 -13.48 -12.22 12.28
N SER A 100 -14.50 -11.92 11.46
CA SER A 100 -15.65 -11.10 11.86
C SER A 100 -16.45 -11.76 13.00
N ASN A 101 -16.77 -13.05 12.86
CA ASN A 101 -17.55 -13.78 13.85
C ASN A 101 -16.79 -13.87 15.18
N LEU A 102 -15.49 -14.19 15.15
CA LEU A 102 -14.67 -14.19 16.37
C LEU A 102 -14.63 -12.84 17.07
N LEU A 103 -14.44 -11.78 16.29
CA LEU A 103 -14.41 -10.43 16.84
C LEU A 103 -15.75 -10.06 17.49
N LYS A 104 -16.88 -10.35 16.84
CA LYS A 104 -18.22 -10.01 17.34
C LYS A 104 -18.65 -10.86 18.54
N GLU A 105 -18.41 -12.17 18.49
CA GLU A 105 -18.97 -13.12 19.45
C GLU A 105 -18.08 -13.32 20.68
N LYS A 106 -16.75 -13.22 20.49
CA LYS A 106 -15.80 -13.60 21.56
C LYS A 106 -14.98 -12.45 22.10
N ILE A 107 -14.70 -11.41 21.33
CA ILE A 107 -13.70 -10.39 21.69
C ILE A 107 -14.36 -9.05 22.02
N CYS A 108 -15.23 -8.57 21.14
CA CYS A 108 -16.04 -7.37 21.34
C CYS A 108 -17.40 -7.70 21.99
N ASP A 109 -17.42 -8.71 22.88
CA ASP A 109 -18.53 -8.97 23.78
C ASP A 109 -18.48 -7.96 24.93
N PHE A 110 -19.01 -6.76 24.67
CA PHE A 110 -19.01 -5.66 25.61
C PHE A 110 -19.96 -5.91 26.77
N LYS A 111 -19.57 -5.42 27.95
CA LYS A 111 -20.49 -5.31 29.08
C LYS A 111 -21.67 -4.40 28.72
N PRO A 112 -22.92 -4.72 29.12
CA PRO A 112 -24.09 -3.93 28.76
C PRO A 112 -23.96 -2.44 29.10
N GLU A 113 -23.45 -2.12 30.28
CA GLU A 113 -23.27 -0.73 30.73
C GLU A 113 -22.26 0.04 29.87
N ILE A 114 -21.21 -0.64 29.37
CA ILE A 114 -20.21 -0.05 28.50
C ILE A 114 -20.78 0.13 27.10
N TYR A 115 -21.55 -0.84 26.60
CA TYR A 115 -22.24 -0.74 25.32
C TYR A 115 -23.22 0.44 25.30
N ASP A 116 -24.00 0.62 26.37
CA ASP A 116 -24.92 1.75 26.53
C ASP A 116 -24.19 3.08 26.62
N GLU A 117 -23.07 3.15 27.35
CA GLU A 117 -22.22 4.34 27.42
C GLU A 117 -21.68 4.70 26.02
N ILE A 118 -21.17 3.74 25.26
CA ILE A 118 -20.70 3.96 23.88
C ILE A 118 -21.84 4.50 23.01
N ASN A 119 -23.02 3.90 23.05
CA ASN A 119 -24.18 4.37 22.27
C ASN A 119 -24.59 5.79 22.66
N ASN A 120 -24.55 6.11 23.95
CA ASN A 120 -24.82 7.46 24.44
C ASN A 120 -23.78 8.48 23.95
N LEU A 121 -22.51 8.08 23.85
CA LEU A 121 -21.46 8.92 23.25
C LEU A 121 -21.71 9.12 21.75
N VAL A 122 -22.05 8.05 21.01
CA VAL A 122 -22.34 8.15 19.57
C VAL A 122 -23.53 9.10 19.31
N LYS A 123 -24.60 9.01 20.11
CA LYS A 123 -25.78 9.89 20.02
C LYS A 123 -25.48 11.38 20.26
N LYS A 124 -24.38 11.71 20.93
CA LYS A 124 -23.95 13.10 21.14
C LYS A 124 -23.22 13.68 19.93
N THR A 125 -22.85 12.85 18.96
CA THR A 125 -22.22 13.28 17.71
C THR A 125 -23.29 13.57 16.64
N PRO A 126 -22.96 14.29 15.55
CA PRO A 126 -23.90 14.48 14.43
C PRO A 126 -24.08 13.23 13.53
N PHE A 127 -23.50 12.08 13.91
CA PHE A 127 -23.55 10.85 13.12
C PHE A 127 -24.98 10.31 12.95
N ASN A 128 -25.30 9.88 11.74
CA ASN A 128 -26.55 9.22 11.39
C ASN A 128 -26.27 7.97 10.53
N ALA A 129 -26.57 6.79 11.10
CA ALA A 129 -26.32 5.50 10.48
C ALA A 129 -27.04 5.30 9.13
N GLU A 130 -28.18 5.96 8.91
CA GLU A 130 -29.00 5.80 7.71
C GLU A 130 -28.51 6.61 6.51
N THR A 131 -27.79 7.71 6.78
CA THR A 131 -27.38 8.68 5.75
C THR A 131 -25.87 8.77 5.56
N ASP A 132 -25.08 8.44 6.58
CA ASP A 132 -23.68 8.85 6.59
C ASP A 132 -22.77 7.79 5.96
N ILE A 133 -21.98 8.25 4.99
CA ILE A 133 -20.74 7.61 4.53
C ILE A 133 -19.65 8.04 5.50
N VAL A 134 -19.03 7.09 6.20
CA VAL A 134 -17.93 7.41 7.12
C VAL A 134 -16.59 7.29 6.41
N VAL A 135 -15.79 8.33 6.53
CA VAL A 135 -14.42 8.40 6.00
C VAL A 135 -13.46 8.49 7.18
N HIS A 136 -12.66 7.44 7.37
CA HIS A 136 -11.64 7.41 8.40
C HIS A 136 -10.28 7.82 7.82
N ILE A 137 -9.77 8.95 8.29
CA ILE A 137 -8.50 9.55 7.85
C ILE A 137 -7.58 9.63 9.07
N ARG A 138 -6.34 9.20 8.90
CA ARG A 138 -5.34 9.25 9.98
C ARG A 138 -4.15 10.09 9.53
N GLN A 139 -3.94 11.27 10.14
CA GLN A 139 -2.87 12.20 9.72
C GLN A 139 -1.92 12.66 10.84
N THR A 140 -2.27 12.65 12.14
CA THR A 140 -1.49 13.45 13.12
C THR A 140 -0.46 12.67 13.96
N ASP A 141 -0.74 11.45 14.42
CA ASP A 141 0.09 10.80 15.47
C ASP A 141 1.52 10.41 15.05
N LYS A 142 1.81 10.39 13.74
CA LYS A 142 2.97 9.68 13.15
C LYS A 142 3.72 10.49 12.10
N ILE A 143 3.65 11.82 12.15
CA ILE A 143 4.40 12.73 11.24
C ILE A 143 5.91 12.39 11.22
N ILE A 144 6.45 11.85 12.32
CA ILE A 144 7.85 11.43 12.45
C ILE A 144 8.09 9.99 11.92
N GLU A 145 7.05 9.15 11.86
CA GLU A 145 7.16 7.73 11.51
C GLU A 145 6.79 7.40 10.05
N ASN A 146 6.01 8.22 9.34
CA ASN A 146 5.62 7.96 7.95
C ASN A 146 5.59 9.25 7.11
N PHE A 147 6.44 9.32 6.09
CA PHE A 147 6.60 10.51 5.24
C PHE A 147 5.52 10.70 4.16
N ALA A 148 4.56 9.79 3.99
CA ALA A 148 3.56 9.94 2.94
C ALA A 148 2.16 9.49 3.37
N PHE A 149 1.38 10.46 3.87
CA PHE A 149 -0.06 10.33 3.95
C PHE A 149 -0.65 10.27 2.54
N LEU A 150 -1.73 9.51 2.38
CA LEU A 150 -2.47 9.53 1.13
C LEU A 150 -3.07 10.93 0.92
N PRO A 151 -2.95 11.52 -0.29
CA PRO A 151 -3.52 12.83 -0.60
C PRO A 151 -5.02 12.86 -0.32
N ILE A 152 -5.52 14.00 0.15
CA ILE A 152 -6.94 14.18 0.49
C ILE A 152 -7.82 13.97 -0.75
N GLU A 153 -7.32 14.30 -1.94
CA GLU A 153 -7.99 14.07 -3.21
C GLU A 153 -8.35 12.59 -3.43
N ASN A 154 -7.54 11.65 -2.93
CA ASN A 154 -7.86 10.23 -3.04
C ASN A 154 -9.07 9.86 -2.16
N TYR A 155 -9.17 10.42 -0.95
CA TYR A 155 -10.36 10.24 -0.10
C TYR A 155 -11.59 10.86 -0.76
N ILE A 156 -11.46 12.08 -1.30
CA ILE A 156 -12.52 12.77 -2.03
C ILE A 156 -13.03 11.91 -3.20
N ASN A 157 -12.14 11.39 -4.04
CA ASN A 157 -12.51 10.55 -5.19
C ASN A 157 -13.30 9.30 -4.77
N GLU A 158 -12.91 8.66 -3.66
CA GLU A 158 -13.62 7.48 -3.14
C GLU A 158 -14.98 7.85 -2.55
N CYS A 159 -15.11 9.02 -1.92
CA CYS A 159 -16.39 9.57 -1.47
C CYS A 159 -17.32 9.85 -2.65
N GLU A 160 -16.84 10.49 -3.71
CA GLU A 160 -17.62 10.73 -4.93
C GLU A 160 -18.12 9.42 -5.55
N TYR A 161 -17.25 8.43 -5.61
CA TYR A 161 -17.59 7.10 -6.09
C TYR A 161 -18.69 6.46 -5.23
N ALA A 162 -18.52 6.48 -3.89
CA ALA A 162 -19.53 5.94 -2.98
C ALA A 162 -20.88 6.67 -3.09
N LEU A 163 -20.89 8.00 -3.21
CA LEU A 163 -22.10 8.79 -3.42
C LEU A 163 -22.80 8.41 -4.72
N LYS A 164 -22.04 8.20 -5.80
CA LYS A 164 -22.57 7.77 -7.10
C LYS A 164 -23.18 6.36 -7.02
N GLU A 165 -22.49 5.42 -6.38
CA GLU A 165 -22.95 4.04 -6.21
C GLU A 165 -24.23 3.94 -5.38
N LEU A 166 -24.37 4.77 -4.35
CA LEU A 166 -25.55 4.77 -3.47
C LEU A 166 -26.79 5.44 -4.11
N GLY A 167 -26.65 6.09 -5.26
CA GLY A 167 -27.75 6.49 -6.12
C GLY A 167 -28.74 7.54 -5.58
N ASP A 168 -28.48 8.18 -4.42
CA ASP A 168 -29.51 8.93 -3.69
C ASP A 168 -29.07 10.28 -3.10
N LYS A 169 -30.01 11.24 -3.03
CA LYS A 169 -29.81 12.69 -2.79
C LYS A 169 -29.71 13.12 -1.31
N LYS A 170 -29.65 12.18 -0.37
CA LYS A 170 -29.64 12.46 1.09
C LYS A 170 -28.42 11.91 1.84
N ASN A 171 -27.47 11.30 1.13
CA ASN A 171 -26.26 10.80 1.79
C ASN A 171 -25.38 11.98 2.23
N ARG A 172 -24.79 11.83 3.40
CA ARG A 172 -23.85 12.81 3.97
C ARG A 172 -22.48 12.16 4.13
N ILE A 173 -21.45 12.98 4.30
CA ILE A 173 -20.10 12.50 4.62
C ILE A 173 -19.82 12.79 6.08
N TYR A 174 -19.55 11.74 6.85
CA TYR A 174 -19.05 11.85 8.21
C TYR A 174 -17.54 11.62 8.22
N ILE A 175 -16.77 12.60 8.70
CA ILE A 175 -15.31 12.51 8.75
C ILE A 175 -14.88 12.07 10.15
N CYS A 176 -14.13 10.97 10.21
CA CYS A 176 -13.46 10.49 11.41
C CYS A 176 -11.95 10.74 11.25
N THR A 177 -11.45 11.80 11.87
CA THR A 177 -10.05 12.23 11.78
C THR A 177 -9.64 12.99 13.04
N ASP A 178 -8.36 12.96 13.32
CA ASP A 178 -7.68 13.76 14.36
C ASP A 178 -7.27 15.15 13.84
N ASP A 179 -7.30 15.38 12.53
CA ASP A 179 -6.91 16.64 11.90
C ASP A 179 -8.11 17.48 11.44
N SER A 180 -8.37 18.60 12.14
CA SER A 180 -9.45 19.53 11.80
C SER A 180 -9.29 20.21 10.43
N LYS A 181 -8.07 20.32 9.88
CA LYS A 181 -7.85 20.94 8.56
C LYS A 181 -8.43 20.07 7.45
N VAL A 182 -8.27 18.76 7.59
CA VAL A 182 -8.86 17.77 6.67
C VAL A 182 -10.38 17.90 6.61
N CYS A 183 -11.02 18.14 7.76
CA CYS A 183 -12.47 18.36 7.80
C CYS A 183 -12.87 19.56 6.93
N SER A 184 -12.18 20.70 7.09
CA SER A 184 -12.45 21.90 6.31
C SER A 184 -12.20 21.71 4.81
N GLU A 185 -11.10 21.08 4.42
CA GLU A 185 -10.78 20.85 3.00
C GLU A 185 -11.81 19.96 2.29
N ILE A 186 -12.25 18.88 2.95
CA ILE A 186 -13.29 18.01 2.40
C ILE A 186 -14.65 18.72 2.38
N GLN A 187 -14.98 19.48 3.42
CA GLN A 187 -16.20 20.29 3.47
C GLN A 187 -16.26 21.30 2.32
N ASP A 188 -15.17 22.03 2.07
CA ASP A 188 -15.09 23.02 1.00
C ASP A 188 -15.35 22.37 -0.37
N TYR A 189 -14.74 21.21 -0.63
CA TYR A 189 -14.94 20.48 -1.89
C TYR A 189 -16.41 20.05 -2.10
N PHE A 190 -17.03 19.47 -1.07
CA PHE A 190 -18.38 18.91 -1.17
C PHE A 190 -19.50 19.95 -1.02
N SER A 191 -19.21 21.12 -0.45
CA SER A 191 -20.15 22.24 -0.37
C SER A 191 -20.61 22.71 -1.76
N ILE A 192 -19.68 22.77 -2.73
CA ILE A 192 -19.94 23.13 -4.13
C ILE A 192 -20.90 22.12 -4.80
N LYS A 193 -20.92 20.88 -4.30
CA LYS A 193 -21.74 19.77 -4.79
C LYS A 193 -23.03 19.59 -3.99
N ASN A 194 -23.32 20.47 -3.03
CA ASN A 194 -24.47 20.40 -2.13
C ASN A 194 -24.56 19.07 -1.36
N VAL A 195 -23.40 18.55 -0.93
CA VAL A 195 -23.30 17.37 -0.06
C VAL A 195 -22.91 17.84 1.34
N GLU A 196 -23.71 17.47 2.34
CA GLU A 196 -23.43 17.82 3.74
C GLU A 196 -22.23 17.01 4.26
N VAL A 197 -21.30 17.70 4.91
CA VAL A 197 -20.13 17.11 5.56
C VAL A 197 -20.18 17.43 7.05
N VAL A 198 -20.11 16.40 7.89
CA VAL A 198 -20.20 16.47 9.34
C VAL A 198 -19.05 15.72 10.01
N TRP A 199 -18.72 16.08 11.25
CA TRP A 199 -17.74 15.39 12.09
C TRP A 199 -18.02 15.70 13.56
N ASP A 200 -17.41 14.95 14.48
CA ASP A 200 -17.52 15.26 15.91
C ASP A 200 -16.65 16.48 16.28
N THR A 201 -17.30 17.58 16.65
CA THR A 201 -16.62 18.82 17.08
C THR A 201 -16.30 18.85 18.57
N THR A 202 -16.70 17.82 19.33
CA THR A 202 -16.54 17.73 20.78
C THR A 202 -15.29 16.98 21.24
N GLU A 203 -14.58 16.32 20.31
CA GLU A 203 -13.34 15.61 20.65
C GLU A 203 -12.23 16.57 21.08
N SER A 204 -11.45 16.17 22.09
CA SER A 204 -10.27 16.93 22.50
C SER A 204 -9.25 16.99 21.37
N LYS A 205 -8.66 18.18 21.17
CA LYS A 205 -7.57 18.41 20.21
C LYS A 205 -6.20 18.04 20.78
N ASP A 206 -6.14 17.62 22.04
CA ASP A 206 -4.88 17.29 22.68
C ASP A 206 -4.30 16.00 22.10
N ALA A 207 -3.02 16.03 21.76
CA ALA A 207 -2.29 14.84 21.34
C ALA A 207 -2.01 13.94 22.56
N LEU A 208 -3.02 13.19 23.01
CA LEU A 208 -2.97 12.37 24.23
C LEU A 208 -1.81 11.37 24.23
N HIS A 209 -1.40 10.89 23.05
CA HIS A 209 -0.18 10.09 22.91
C HIS A 209 1.08 10.82 23.38
N VAL A 210 1.24 12.11 23.04
CA VAL A 210 2.39 12.93 23.45
C VAL A 210 2.39 13.12 24.97
N ILE A 211 1.21 13.36 25.56
CA ILE A 211 1.04 13.50 27.02
C ILE A 211 1.43 12.19 27.71
N ARG A 212 0.98 11.05 27.17
CA ARG A 212 1.33 9.70 27.65
C ARG A 212 2.83 9.44 27.60
N THR A 213 3.50 9.75 26.48
CA THR A 213 4.96 9.55 26.35
C THR A 213 5.79 10.42 27.30
N LYS A 214 5.22 11.53 27.80
CA LYS A 214 5.85 12.38 28.81
C LYS A 214 5.53 11.93 30.25
N ASN A 215 4.94 10.74 30.43
CA ASN A 215 4.47 10.20 31.70
C ASN A 215 3.46 11.10 32.45
N ASN A 216 2.71 11.93 31.72
CA ASN A 216 1.80 12.92 32.31
C ASN A 216 0.31 12.62 32.07
N LEU A 217 -0.05 11.44 31.57
CA LEU A 217 -1.44 11.10 31.28
C LEU A 217 -2.12 10.56 32.54
N THR A 218 -3.11 11.29 33.04
CA THR A 218 -3.96 10.86 34.16
C THR A 218 -4.82 9.66 33.77
N LYS A 219 -5.28 8.92 34.77
CA LYS A 219 -6.10 7.73 34.54
C LYS A 219 -7.48 8.05 33.98
N SER A 220 -8.16 9.08 34.51
CA SER A 220 -9.43 9.56 33.96
C SER A 220 -9.35 9.88 32.46
N LEU A 221 -8.30 10.58 32.04
CA LEU A 221 -8.10 10.97 30.65
C LEU A 221 -7.79 9.77 29.74
N ALA A 222 -7.04 8.78 30.23
CA ALA A 222 -6.78 7.53 29.52
C ALA A 222 -8.06 6.69 29.32
N GLN A 223 -8.93 6.65 30.34
CA GLN A 223 -10.22 5.96 30.25
C GLN A 223 -11.17 6.70 29.29
N GLN A 224 -11.17 8.03 29.29
CA GLN A 224 -11.92 8.84 28.33
C GLN A 224 -11.44 8.63 26.89
N GLU A 225 -10.11 8.57 26.65
CA GLU A 225 -9.51 8.24 25.35
C GLU A 225 -10.01 6.87 24.86
N THR A 226 -10.06 5.89 25.76
CA THR A 226 -10.54 4.53 25.46
C THR A 226 -12.01 4.55 25.02
N MET A 227 -12.86 5.28 25.73
CA MET A 227 -14.29 5.40 25.37
C MET A 227 -14.51 6.18 24.06
N ASN A 228 -13.71 7.22 23.79
CA ASN A 228 -13.73 7.93 22.51
C ASN A 228 -13.31 7.02 21.36
N ALA A 229 -12.29 6.18 21.56
CA ALA A 229 -11.90 5.19 20.57
C ALA A 229 -13.02 4.17 20.27
N PHE A 230 -13.72 3.68 21.30
CA PHE A 230 -14.89 2.82 21.10
C PHE A 230 -16.02 3.51 20.35
N LYS A 231 -16.33 4.76 20.70
CA LYS A 231 -17.30 5.61 19.99
C LYS A 231 -16.97 5.69 18.49
N ASN A 232 -15.73 5.96 18.12
CA ASN A 232 -15.30 6.07 16.72
C ASN A 232 -15.35 4.71 15.99
N ILE A 233 -15.00 3.61 16.65
CA ILE A 233 -15.19 2.26 16.11
C ILE A 233 -16.68 1.98 15.87
N PHE A 234 -17.58 2.40 16.77
CA PHE A 234 -19.03 2.19 16.62
C PHE A 234 -19.64 3.05 15.51
N ILE A 235 -19.19 4.29 15.34
CA ILE A 235 -19.55 5.13 14.20
C ILE A 235 -19.16 4.43 12.88
N MET A 236 -17.92 3.98 12.77
CA MET A 236 -17.44 3.25 11.59
C MET A 236 -18.12 1.88 11.40
N LYS A 237 -18.49 1.19 12.49
CA LYS A 237 -19.22 -0.09 12.43
C LYS A 237 -20.62 0.11 11.86
N ASN A 238 -21.33 1.13 12.35
CA ASN A 238 -22.76 1.32 12.08
C ASN A 238 -23.04 2.18 10.83
N THR A 239 -22.01 2.67 10.14
CA THR A 239 -22.16 3.45 8.91
C THR A 239 -22.72 2.63 7.75
N LYS A 240 -23.45 3.31 6.88
CA LYS A 240 -23.90 2.80 5.58
C LYS A 240 -22.74 2.39 4.68
N TYR A 241 -21.66 3.19 4.65
CA TYR A 241 -20.53 2.96 3.76
C TYR A 241 -19.24 3.44 4.42
N LEU A 242 -18.23 2.57 4.53
CA LEU A 242 -16.98 2.85 5.25
C LEU A 242 -15.80 2.99 4.27
N ILE A 243 -15.07 4.09 4.34
CA ILE A 243 -13.88 4.39 3.52
C ILE A 243 -12.70 4.67 4.45
N GLY A 244 -11.53 4.06 4.19
CA GLY A 244 -10.34 4.27 5.00
C GLY A 244 -9.24 3.26 4.67
N GLY A 245 -8.13 3.29 5.41
CA GLY A 245 -6.98 2.42 5.16
C GLY A 245 -6.81 1.34 6.23
N ARG A 246 -6.56 0.10 5.83
CA ARG A 246 -6.22 -1.00 6.76
C ARG A 246 -4.85 -0.81 7.44
N MET A 247 -4.09 0.23 7.08
CA MET A 247 -2.99 0.70 7.94
C MET A 247 -3.44 1.22 9.32
N SER A 248 -4.74 1.46 9.53
CA SER A 248 -5.32 1.75 10.86
C SER A 248 -6.00 0.53 11.46
N TYR A 249 -5.60 0.13 12.67
CA TYR A 249 -6.30 -0.94 13.38
C TYR A 249 -7.75 -0.59 13.73
N PHE A 250 -8.11 0.69 13.92
CA PHE A 250 -9.51 1.08 14.12
C PHE A 250 -10.35 0.77 12.88
N PHE A 251 -9.80 1.06 11.69
CA PHE A 251 -10.45 0.71 10.43
C PHE A 251 -10.59 -0.81 10.29
N ARG A 252 -9.53 -1.59 10.55
CA ARG A 252 -9.57 -3.06 10.51
C ARG A 252 -10.64 -3.65 11.42
N ILE A 253 -10.74 -3.16 12.66
CA ILE A 253 -11.74 -3.62 13.63
C ILE A 253 -13.14 -3.24 13.17
N ALA A 254 -13.36 -2.00 12.74
CA ALA A 254 -14.67 -1.57 12.27
C ALA A 254 -15.13 -2.34 11.02
N GLU A 255 -14.21 -2.59 10.06
CA GLU A 255 -14.45 -3.43 8.88
C GLU A 255 -14.92 -4.84 9.27
N LEU A 256 -14.23 -5.47 10.23
CA LEU A 256 -14.62 -6.79 10.73
C LEU A 256 -15.96 -6.76 11.48
N LEU A 257 -16.19 -5.77 12.35
CA LEU A 257 -17.42 -5.65 13.13
C LEU A 257 -18.67 -5.38 12.27
N ARG A 258 -18.50 -4.82 11.07
CA ARG A 258 -19.61 -4.50 10.17
C ARG A 258 -19.80 -5.48 9.02
N TYR A 259 -18.88 -6.42 8.80
CA TYR A 259 -19.04 -7.47 7.79
C TYR A 259 -20.42 -8.16 7.93
N PRO A 260 -21.18 -8.41 6.85
CA PRO A 260 -20.79 -8.32 5.44
C PRO A 260 -20.96 -6.94 4.77
N ASN A 261 -21.19 -5.86 5.53
CA ASN A 261 -21.34 -4.53 4.94
C ASN A 261 -20.07 -4.07 4.21
N LYS A 262 -20.23 -3.46 3.04
CA LYS A 262 -19.14 -3.08 2.11
C LYS A 262 -18.24 -1.99 2.70
N SER A 263 -16.96 -2.31 2.91
CA SER A 263 -15.90 -1.37 3.31
C SER A 263 -14.91 -1.19 2.15
N ILE A 264 -14.34 0.00 1.98
CA ILE A 264 -13.33 0.28 0.97
C ILE A 264 -11.99 0.56 1.64
N ASN A 265 -11.05 -0.39 1.47
CA ASN A 265 -9.65 -0.17 1.80
C ASN A 265 -8.99 0.68 0.71
N ILE A 266 -8.46 1.83 1.09
CA ILE A 266 -7.83 2.76 0.14
C ILE A 266 -6.30 2.82 0.26
N GLN A 267 -5.73 2.24 1.33
CA GLN A 267 -4.29 2.28 1.60
C GLN A 267 -3.83 1.19 2.58
N ASP A 268 -2.78 0.48 2.17
CA ASP A 268 -1.93 -0.35 3.00
C ASP A 268 -0.48 0.18 2.99
N ASN A 269 0.36 -0.29 3.91
CA ASN A 269 1.79 0.00 3.88
C ASN A 269 2.61 -1.18 4.39
N GLY A 270 3.93 -1.15 4.15
CA GLY A 270 4.81 -2.25 4.52
C GLY A 270 4.92 -2.54 6.03
N ILE A 271 4.55 -1.59 6.90
CA ILE A 271 4.61 -1.79 8.36
C ILE A 271 3.44 -2.67 8.83
N PHE A 272 2.23 -2.42 8.33
CA PHE A 272 1.03 -3.15 8.72
C PHE A 272 0.74 -4.34 7.79
N GLY A 273 1.35 -4.36 6.62
CA GLY A 273 1.12 -5.36 5.58
C GLY A 273 -0.32 -5.36 5.07
N VAL A 274 -0.62 -6.38 4.26
CA VAL A 274 -1.99 -6.77 3.92
C VAL A 274 -2.64 -7.37 5.16
N ALA A 275 -3.92 -7.07 5.41
CA ALA A 275 -4.62 -7.69 6.54
C ALA A 275 -4.76 -9.21 6.34
N GLN A 276 -4.61 -9.97 7.42
CA GLN A 276 -4.53 -11.44 7.37
C GLN A 276 -5.81 -12.11 6.82
N TYR A 277 -6.95 -11.43 6.95
CA TYR A 277 -8.26 -11.86 6.46
C TYR A 277 -8.62 -11.33 5.06
N SER A 278 -7.74 -10.51 4.48
CA SER A 278 -7.94 -9.82 3.21
C SER A 278 -7.90 -10.84 2.06
N SER A 279 -8.87 -10.75 1.15
CA SER A 279 -8.83 -11.53 -0.10
C SER A 279 -7.79 -10.98 -1.09
N GLU A 280 -7.43 -9.71 -0.92
CA GLU A 280 -6.40 -9.01 -1.68
C GLU A 280 -5.03 -9.60 -1.37
N LYS A 281 -4.29 -10.02 -2.40
CA LYS A 281 -2.95 -10.63 -2.23
C LYS A 281 -1.81 -9.61 -2.30
N TYR A 282 -2.13 -8.32 -2.19
CA TYR A 282 -1.20 -7.22 -2.43
C TYR A 282 -1.63 -5.98 -1.68
N LEU A 283 -0.67 -5.07 -1.48
CA LEU A 283 -0.90 -3.80 -0.81
C LEU A 283 -1.65 -2.84 -1.73
N ILE A 284 -2.75 -2.26 -1.24
CA ILE A 284 -3.47 -1.18 -1.92
C ILE A 284 -2.69 0.14 -1.72
N ARG A 285 -2.39 0.86 -2.81
CA ARG A 285 -1.66 2.16 -2.79
C ARG A 285 -0.45 2.13 -1.83
N PRO A 286 0.52 1.22 -2.05
CA PRO A 286 1.60 1.00 -1.10
C PRO A 286 2.49 2.22 -0.95
N TYR A 287 3.16 2.31 0.19
CA TYR A 287 4.25 3.26 0.42
C TYR A 287 5.46 2.57 1.03
N SER A 288 6.63 2.95 0.54
CA SER A 288 7.94 2.47 1.01
C SER A 288 8.77 3.65 1.48
N LYS A 289 9.32 3.58 2.69
CA LYS A 289 10.25 4.61 3.22
C LYS A 289 11.54 4.72 2.41
N LYS A 290 11.83 3.74 1.56
CA LYS A 290 12.97 3.73 0.65
C LYS A 290 12.69 4.43 -0.67
N ALA A 291 11.44 4.80 -0.92
CA ALA A 291 11.09 5.55 -2.12
C ALA A 291 11.83 6.88 -2.16
N ILE A 292 12.20 7.31 -3.35
CA ILE A 292 12.89 8.56 -3.61
C ILE A 292 11.85 9.70 -3.50
N PRO A 293 12.02 10.65 -2.58
CA PRO A 293 11.12 11.80 -2.47
C PRO A 293 11.12 12.63 -3.76
N ASP A 294 10.01 13.30 -4.06
CA ASP A 294 9.89 14.18 -5.23
C ASP A 294 10.30 13.52 -6.57
N PHE A 295 10.12 12.21 -6.70
CA PHE A 295 10.47 11.46 -7.92
C PHE A 295 9.78 12.02 -9.16
N ILE A 296 8.48 12.30 -9.06
CA ILE A 296 7.69 12.88 -10.15
C ILE A 296 7.96 14.39 -10.25
N ASN A 297 8.11 14.87 -11.47
CA ASN A 297 8.14 16.30 -11.75
C ASN A 297 6.83 16.98 -11.31
N LYS A 298 6.94 17.93 -10.37
CA LYS A 298 5.82 18.69 -9.79
C LYS A 298 4.94 19.40 -10.83
N TYR A 299 5.44 19.64 -12.04
CA TYR A 299 4.64 20.10 -13.16
C TYR A 299 3.41 19.20 -13.42
N TYR A 300 3.59 17.88 -13.42
CA TYR A 300 2.52 16.92 -13.69
C TYR A 300 1.54 16.78 -12.53
N ILE A 301 1.99 17.01 -11.30
CA ILE A 301 1.14 17.03 -10.11
C ILE A 301 0.21 18.25 -10.11
N LYS A 302 0.72 19.42 -10.55
CA LYS A 302 -0.01 20.69 -10.50
C LYS A 302 -0.94 20.93 -11.70
N ASN A 303 -0.67 20.31 -12.85
CA ASN A 303 -1.37 20.62 -14.11
C ASN A 303 -2.30 19.49 -14.54
N LYS A 304 -3.51 19.42 -13.95
CA LYS A 304 -4.50 18.37 -14.26
C LYS A 304 -4.92 18.33 -15.74
N GLU A 305 -4.94 19.46 -16.44
CA GLU A 305 -5.26 19.50 -17.88
C GLU A 305 -4.22 18.77 -18.75
N VAL A 306 -2.95 18.81 -18.36
CA VAL A 306 -1.88 18.07 -19.04
C VAL A 306 -2.07 16.57 -18.86
N ILE A 307 -2.51 16.14 -17.67
CA ILE A 307 -2.81 14.73 -17.41
C ILE A 307 -4.01 14.27 -18.22
N LYS A 308 -5.07 15.09 -18.34
CA LYS A 308 -6.21 14.81 -19.23
C LYS A 308 -5.78 14.68 -20.69
N MET A 309 -4.89 15.55 -21.16
CA MET A 309 -4.33 15.47 -22.51
C MET A 309 -3.61 14.14 -22.74
N TYR A 310 -2.74 13.73 -21.81
CA TYR A 310 -2.05 12.44 -21.91
C TYR A 310 -2.98 11.25 -21.78
N ASN A 311 -4.02 11.35 -20.96
CA ASN A 311 -5.06 10.32 -20.90
C ASN A 311 -5.78 10.14 -22.23
N LYS A 312 -6.14 11.25 -22.88
CA LYS A 312 -6.73 11.21 -24.23
C LYS A 312 -5.80 10.52 -25.23
N ILE A 313 -4.53 10.93 -25.29
CA ILE A 313 -3.54 10.33 -26.20
C ILE A 313 -3.35 8.84 -25.90
N TYR A 314 -3.26 8.46 -24.63
CA TYR A 314 -3.12 7.04 -24.25
C TYR A 314 -4.33 6.21 -24.68
N ASN A 315 -5.54 6.72 -24.51
CA ASN A 315 -6.76 6.03 -24.93
C ASN A 315 -6.87 5.89 -26.46
N GLU A 316 -6.33 6.85 -27.22
CA GLU A 316 -6.35 6.85 -28.69
C GLU A 316 -5.23 5.98 -29.28
N GLU A 317 -4.01 6.07 -28.75
CA GLU A 317 -2.81 5.45 -29.34
C GLU A 317 -2.36 4.17 -28.63
N ASN A 318 -2.85 3.88 -27.42
CA ASN A 318 -2.37 2.80 -26.52
C ASN A 318 -0.88 2.88 -26.13
N ILE A 319 -0.10 3.81 -26.67
CA ILE A 319 1.32 4.04 -26.38
C ILE A 319 1.56 5.54 -26.25
N ILE A 320 2.21 5.96 -25.16
CA ILE A 320 2.56 7.35 -24.94
C ILE A 320 3.95 7.52 -24.34
N THR A 321 4.67 8.55 -24.79
CA THR A 321 5.94 8.97 -24.18
C THR A 321 5.77 10.35 -23.58
N ILE A 322 6.05 10.47 -22.28
CA ILE A 322 5.94 11.72 -21.52
C ILE A 322 7.34 12.20 -21.17
N PRO A 323 7.80 13.34 -21.72
CA PRO A 323 9.13 13.88 -21.43
C PRO A 323 9.22 14.46 -20.02
N LYS A 324 10.43 14.50 -19.44
CA LYS A 324 10.69 15.16 -18.14
C LYS A 324 9.74 14.72 -17.02
N PHE A 325 9.31 13.45 -17.04
CA PHE A 325 8.42 12.84 -16.05
C PHE A 325 9.09 12.78 -14.67
N ILE A 326 10.36 12.38 -14.63
CA ILE A 326 11.16 12.38 -13.40
C ILE A 326 11.67 13.80 -13.14
N SER A 327 11.66 14.22 -11.87
CA SER A 327 12.16 15.53 -11.48
C SER A 327 13.66 15.68 -11.75
N LEU A 328 14.06 16.88 -12.18
CA LEU A 328 15.46 17.15 -12.51
C LEU A 328 16.40 17.06 -11.31
N SER A 329 15.93 17.40 -10.10
CA SER A 329 16.71 17.23 -8.87
C SER A 329 17.03 15.77 -8.63
N VAL A 330 16.02 14.89 -8.68
CA VAL A 330 16.21 13.45 -8.50
C VAL A 330 17.17 12.89 -9.54
N LEU A 331 17.04 13.28 -10.82
CA LEU A 331 17.94 12.82 -11.88
C LEU A 331 19.40 13.27 -11.69
N LYS A 332 19.63 14.40 -11.00
CA LYS A 332 20.99 14.83 -10.63
C LYS A 332 21.52 14.01 -9.46
N ASP A 333 20.69 13.81 -8.44
CA ASP A 333 21.07 13.13 -7.20
C ASP A 333 21.41 11.66 -7.42
N ILE A 334 20.67 10.96 -8.29
CA ILE A 334 20.87 9.53 -8.53
C ILE A 334 21.93 9.23 -9.61
N ARG A 335 22.45 10.25 -10.30
CA ARG A 335 23.32 10.05 -11.47
C ARG A 335 24.55 9.22 -11.13
N GLU A 336 25.31 9.70 -10.16
CA GLU A 336 26.55 9.07 -9.74
C GLU A 336 26.29 7.67 -9.16
N ASP A 337 25.19 7.51 -8.42
CA ASP A 337 24.77 6.21 -7.89
C ASP A 337 24.47 5.19 -9.00
N ILE A 338 23.86 5.61 -10.11
CA ILE A 338 23.59 4.75 -11.28
C ILE A 338 24.90 4.38 -11.97
N GLU A 339 25.76 5.36 -12.25
CA GLU A 339 27.05 5.16 -12.92
C GLU A 339 27.98 4.24 -12.10
N ASN A 340 27.89 4.30 -10.77
CA ASN A 340 28.68 3.48 -9.85
C ASN A 340 28.00 2.18 -9.39
N TYR A 341 26.80 1.86 -9.87
CA TYR A 341 26.08 0.65 -9.45
C TYR A 341 26.80 -0.62 -9.94
N LYS A 342 27.17 -1.52 -9.00
CA LYS A 342 28.06 -2.67 -9.27
C LYS A 342 27.38 -4.04 -9.34
N TRP A 343 26.07 -4.13 -9.06
CA TRP A 343 25.37 -5.42 -8.95
C TRP A 343 24.64 -5.81 -10.24
N TRP A 344 25.21 -5.43 -11.37
CA TRP A 344 24.77 -5.86 -12.68
C TRP A 344 24.99 -7.35 -12.91
N HIS A 345 24.00 -7.99 -13.52
CA HIS A 345 24.12 -9.34 -14.05
C HIS A 345 23.65 -9.31 -15.50
N HIS A 346 24.42 -9.88 -16.42
CA HIS A 346 23.95 -10.13 -17.77
C HIS A 346 22.79 -11.12 -17.72
N ALA A 347 21.63 -10.68 -18.18
CA ALA A 347 20.50 -11.53 -18.48
C ALA A 347 20.54 -11.86 -19.96
N MET A 348 20.42 -13.14 -20.29
CA MET A 348 20.51 -13.60 -21.68
C MET A 348 19.64 -14.81 -21.94
N ILE A 349 19.20 -14.94 -23.19
CA ILE A 349 18.62 -16.17 -23.74
C ILE A 349 19.49 -16.55 -24.95
N PRO A 350 20.54 -17.35 -24.73
CA PRO A 350 21.47 -17.70 -25.78
C PRO A 350 20.95 -18.88 -26.61
N ASP A 351 20.03 -19.71 -26.09
CA ASP A 351 19.57 -20.91 -26.78
C ASP A 351 18.14 -20.73 -27.29
N ASN A 352 17.89 -21.02 -28.57
CA ASN A 352 16.54 -21.06 -29.12
C ASN A 352 15.67 -22.08 -28.37
N ASN A 353 14.39 -21.80 -28.19
CA ASN A 353 13.37 -22.68 -27.60
C ASN A 353 13.41 -22.96 -26.10
N ILE A 354 14.41 -22.48 -25.35
CA ILE A 354 14.39 -22.56 -23.88
C ILE A 354 14.14 -21.14 -23.38
N TRP A 355 12.89 -20.82 -23.03
CA TRP A 355 12.48 -19.56 -22.38
C TRP A 355 13.02 -19.46 -20.94
N LYS A 356 14.29 -19.80 -20.73
CA LYS A 356 14.99 -19.79 -19.46
C LYS A 356 16.11 -18.77 -19.55
N VAL A 357 15.94 -17.71 -18.78
CA VAL A 357 16.95 -16.66 -18.64
C VAL A 357 18.17 -17.23 -17.94
N LYS A 358 19.35 -17.03 -18.54
CA LYS A 358 20.64 -17.24 -17.87
C LYS A 358 21.14 -15.92 -17.31
N TYR A 359 21.68 -15.97 -16.10
CA TYR A 359 22.24 -14.80 -15.40
C TYR A 359 23.72 -15.03 -15.11
N GLU A 360 24.58 -14.13 -15.58
CA GLU A 360 26.03 -14.21 -15.37
C GLU A 360 26.60 -12.82 -15.02
N LYS A 361 27.55 -12.75 -14.08
CA LYS A 361 28.25 -11.47 -13.78
C LYS A 361 29.16 -11.03 -14.92
N LYS A 362 29.76 -12.00 -15.61
CA LYS A 362 30.61 -11.81 -16.78
C LYS A 362 30.14 -12.78 -17.85
N ILE A 363 29.71 -12.26 -18.98
CA ILE A 363 29.27 -13.06 -20.12
C ILE A 363 30.47 -13.72 -20.82
N SER A 364 30.30 -14.95 -21.29
CA SER A 364 31.31 -15.65 -22.08
C SER A 364 31.19 -15.33 -23.58
N ASP A 365 32.31 -15.41 -24.32
CA ASP A 365 32.32 -15.20 -25.77
C ASP A 365 31.38 -16.16 -26.50
N LYS A 366 31.31 -17.41 -26.04
CA LYS A 366 30.36 -18.41 -26.55
C LYS A 366 28.90 -17.94 -26.42
N ASN A 367 28.53 -17.39 -25.26
CA ASN A 367 27.16 -16.87 -25.06
C ASN A 367 26.90 -15.63 -25.93
N ILE A 368 27.90 -14.77 -26.13
CA ILE A 368 27.81 -13.62 -27.05
C ILE A 368 27.54 -14.09 -28.48
N GLU A 369 28.34 -15.04 -28.97
CA GLU A 369 28.22 -15.61 -30.31
C GLU A 369 26.86 -16.27 -30.53
N GLU A 370 26.38 -17.04 -29.57
CA GLU A 370 25.10 -17.73 -29.72
C GLU A 370 23.91 -16.75 -29.68
N CYS A 371 23.94 -15.71 -28.83
CA CYS A 371 22.95 -14.63 -28.88
C CYS A 371 22.97 -13.92 -30.25
N ASN A 372 24.16 -13.64 -30.82
CA ASN A 372 24.28 -12.99 -32.13
C ASN A 372 23.71 -13.86 -33.26
N LYS A 373 24.04 -15.15 -33.25
CA LYS A 373 23.53 -16.12 -34.21
C LYS A 373 22.01 -16.20 -34.16
N ASN A 374 21.42 -16.26 -32.96
CA ASN A 374 19.97 -16.27 -32.80
C ASN A 374 19.30 -14.97 -33.24
N LEU A 375 19.93 -13.82 -32.99
CA LEU A 375 19.45 -12.53 -33.48
C LEU A 375 19.38 -12.50 -35.01
N ILE A 376 20.43 -12.96 -35.70
CA ILE A 376 20.47 -13.05 -37.18
C ILE A 376 19.40 -14.01 -37.71
N GLN A 377 19.19 -15.13 -37.01
CA GLN A 377 18.16 -16.11 -37.34
C GLN A 377 16.73 -15.67 -37.01
N LYS A 378 16.54 -14.47 -36.45
CA LYS A 378 15.24 -13.92 -36.01
C LYS A 378 14.55 -14.74 -34.92
N ASN A 379 15.32 -15.49 -34.13
CA ASN A 379 14.82 -16.17 -32.94
C ASN A 379 14.68 -15.18 -31.78
N PHE A 380 13.79 -15.48 -30.83
CA PHE A 380 13.72 -14.69 -29.60
C PHE A 380 14.99 -14.89 -28.77
N THR A 381 15.75 -13.80 -28.63
CA THR A 381 16.99 -13.74 -27.86
C THR A 381 17.23 -12.32 -27.35
N TYR A 382 18.07 -12.20 -26.33
CA TYR A 382 18.55 -10.91 -25.86
C TYR A 382 19.85 -11.09 -25.09
N ARG A 383 20.57 -9.97 -24.94
CA ARG A 383 21.59 -9.78 -23.92
C ARG A 383 21.58 -8.32 -23.47
N PHE A 384 21.55 -8.13 -22.17
CA PHE A 384 21.75 -6.84 -21.51
C PHE A 384 22.01 -7.09 -20.03
N MET A 385 22.51 -6.10 -19.31
CA MET A 385 22.65 -6.19 -17.87
C MET A 385 21.36 -5.76 -17.15
N ARG A 386 20.98 -6.45 -16.08
CA ARG A 386 19.91 -6.01 -15.18
C ARG A 386 20.24 -6.23 -13.72
N SER A 387 19.54 -5.49 -12.87
CA SER A 387 19.50 -5.78 -11.44
C SER A 387 18.66 -7.02 -11.16
N LEU A 388 19.06 -7.73 -10.12
CA LEU A 388 18.33 -8.86 -9.54
C LEU A 388 17.76 -8.46 -8.18
N ASN A 389 16.99 -9.36 -7.58
CA ASN A 389 16.50 -9.16 -6.22
C ASN A 389 17.67 -9.03 -5.26
N HIS A 390 17.66 -7.96 -4.46
CA HIS A 390 18.57 -7.82 -3.33
C HIS A 390 17.88 -8.21 -2.03
N TYR A 391 18.64 -8.24 -0.94
CA TYR A 391 18.12 -8.44 0.41
C TYR A 391 17.21 -7.28 0.83
N GLU A 392 16.25 -7.58 1.70
CA GLU A 392 15.16 -6.65 2.06
C GLU A 392 15.63 -5.35 2.67
N THR A 393 16.79 -5.28 3.33
CA THR A 393 17.32 -4.05 3.94
C THR A 393 18.16 -3.21 3.00
N CYS A 394 18.37 -3.66 1.75
CA CYS A 394 19.20 -2.95 0.78
C CYS A 394 18.63 -1.57 0.41
N SER A 395 19.50 -0.56 0.32
CA SER A 395 19.17 0.85 0.04
C SER A 395 19.91 1.41 -1.19
N CYS A 396 20.47 0.54 -2.05
CA CYS A 396 21.10 0.99 -3.30
C CYS A 396 20.08 1.66 -4.25
N VAL A 397 20.58 2.38 -5.25
CA VAL A 397 19.75 3.10 -6.23
C VAL A 397 18.73 2.20 -6.93
N SER A 398 19.09 0.97 -7.32
CA SER A 398 18.13 0.04 -7.92
C SER A 398 16.98 -0.29 -6.96
N CYS A 399 17.26 -0.57 -5.69
CA CYS A 399 16.21 -0.85 -4.70
C CYS A 399 15.33 0.38 -4.47
N LYS A 400 15.94 1.55 -4.30
CA LYS A 400 15.19 2.81 -4.13
C LYS A 400 14.26 3.08 -5.31
N MET A 401 14.76 2.96 -6.55
CA MET A 401 13.99 3.16 -7.78
C MET A 401 12.84 2.16 -7.90
N ILE A 402 13.10 0.86 -7.67
CA ILE A 402 12.07 -0.19 -7.69
C ILE A 402 10.98 0.10 -6.64
N GLU A 403 11.37 0.45 -5.42
CA GLU A 403 10.42 0.77 -4.35
C GLU A 403 9.62 2.03 -4.65
N THR A 404 10.24 3.03 -5.28
CA THR A 404 9.59 4.28 -5.69
C THR A 404 8.45 4.03 -6.67
N VAL A 405 8.69 3.26 -7.74
CA VAL A 405 7.67 3.06 -8.78
C VAL A 405 6.55 2.09 -8.37
N LYS A 406 6.72 1.38 -7.25
CA LYS A 406 5.63 0.65 -6.60
C LYS A 406 4.69 1.57 -5.83
N CYS A 407 5.18 2.71 -5.34
CA CYS A 407 4.43 3.54 -4.40
C CYS A 407 3.24 4.26 -5.04
N PHE A 408 2.26 4.62 -4.20
CA PHE A 408 1.03 5.29 -4.63
C PHE A 408 1.27 6.60 -5.36
N HIS A 409 2.30 7.38 -5.01
CA HIS A 409 2.57 8.63 -5.70
C HIS A 409 2.88 8.43 -7.19
N VAL A 410 3.58 7.34 -7.55
CA VAL A 410 3.80 6.98 -8.96
C VAL A 410 2.57 6.32 -9.55
N THR A 411 2.03 5.31 -8.87
CA THR A 411 0.94 4.48 -9.41
C THR A 411 -0.37 5.26 -9.57
N ASP A 412 -0.71 6.20 -8.68
CA ASP A 412 -1.89 7.05 -8.82
C ASP A 412 -1.76 8.00 -10.02
N LEU A 413 -0.56 8.55 -10.30
CA LEU A 413 -0.36 9.36 -11.49
C LEU A 413 -0.46 8.52 -12.77
N LEU A 414 0.10 7.30 -12.76
CA LEU A 414 -0.07 6.35 -13.86
C LEU A 414 -1.55 6.01 -14.06
N CYS A 415 -2.30 5.73 -12.99
CA CYS A 415 -3.76 5.50 -13.02
C CYS A 415 -4.51 6.66 -13.68
N GLN A 416 -4.18 7.91 -13.33
CA GLN A 416 -4.78 9.08 -13.95
C GLN A 416 -4.46 9.17 -15.45
N ILE A 417 -3.24 8.84 -15.85
CA ILE A 417 -2.83 8.83 -17.27
C ILE A 417 -3.55 7.72 -18.03
N ILE A 418 -3.67 6.51 -17.47
CA ILE A 418 -4.28 5.38 -18.21
C ILE A 418 -5.81 5.27 -18.03
N GLY A 419 -6.39 6.06 -17.14
CA GLY A 419 -7.84 6.10 -16.90
C GLY A 419 -8.37 4.93 -16.08
N CYS A 420 -7.61 4.41 -15.11
CA CYS A 420 -8.06 3.36 -14.21
C CYS A 420 -8.03 3.81 -12.73
N LYS A 421 -8.65 3.01 -11.85
CA LYS A 421 -8.75 3.33 -10.41
C LYS A 421 -7.49 2.97 -9.64
N ASN A 422 -6.97 1.77 -9.87
CA ASN A 422 -5.83 1.24 -9.13
C ASN A 422 -5.02 0.29 -10.02
N ILE A 423 -3.72 0.21 -9.75
CA ILE A 423 -2.81 -0.73 -10.39
C ILE A 423 -1.92 -1.41 -9.37
N ARG A 424 -1.57 -2.66 -9.63
CA ARG A 424 -0.63 -3.43 -8.83
C ARG A 424 0.66 -3.67 -9.60
N PRO A 425 1.82 -3.39 -8.99
CA PRO A 425 3.11 -3.72 -9.58
C PRO A 425 3.27 -5.21 -9.83
N GLY A 426 3.75 -5.55 -11.02
CA GLY A 426 4.22 -6.87 -11.43
C GLY A 426 5.75 -6.99 -11.29
N GLU A 427 6.40 -7.51 -12.33
CA GLU A 427 7.86 -7.51 -12.40
C GLU A 427 8.39 -6.08 -12.56
N ILE A 428 9.47 -5.75 -11.86
CA ILE A 428 10.19 -4.47 -12.00
C ILE A 428 11.68 -4.76 -11.92
N PHE A 429 12.47 -4.20 -12.83
CA PHE A 429 13.92 -4.29 -12.76
C PHE A 429 14.59 -3.09 -13.40
N PHE A 430 15.83 -2.85 -12.96
CA PHE A 430 16.70 -1.85 -13.55
C PHE A 430 17.59 -2.51 -14.60
N SER A 431 17.75 -1.88 -15.77
CA SER A 431 18.50 -2.43 -16.90
C SER A 431 19.55 -1.46 -17.39
N ASN A 432 20.63 -2.02 -17.93
CA ASN A 432 21.74 -1.34 -18.57
C ASN A 432 22.08 -2.07 -19.87
N TYR A 433 21.93 -1.37 -20.99
CA TYR A 433 22.38 -1.84 -22.30
C TYR A 433 23.69 -1.13 -22.64
N GLY A 434 24.79 -1.87 -22.60
CA GLY A 434 26.10 -1.40 -23.08
C GLY A 434 26.25 -1.63 -24.58
N LYS A 435 27.46 -1.40 -25.09
CA LYS A 435 27.79 -1.70 -26.49
C LYS A 435 27.44 -3.15 -26.84
N ASP A 436 26.84 -3.34 -28.01
CA ASP A 436 26.41 -4.62 -28.57
C ASP A 436 25.26 -5.33 -27.82
N ASP A 437 24.68 -4.72 -26.77
CA ASP A 437 23.49 -5.23 -26.09
C ASP A 437 22.21 -4.92 -26.88
N PHE A 438 21.21 -5.80 -26.76
CA PHE A 438 19.94 -5.71 -27.49
C PHE A 438 18.85 -6.56 -26.81
N LEU A 439 17.59 -6.34 -27.23
CA LEU A 439 16.46 -7.20 -26.93
C LEU A 439 15.66 -7.39 -28.22
N SER A 440 15.59 -8.62 -28.73
CA SER A 440 14.87 -8.92 -29.98
C SER A 440 13.34 -8.78 -29.84
N ILE A 441 12.62 -8.94 -30.95
CA ILE A 441 11.16 -8.81 -31.00
C ILE A 441 10.50 -9.81 -30.04
N HIS A 442 9.65 -9.28 -29.17
CA HIS A 442 8.83 -10.00 -28.21
C HIS A 442 7.56 -9.19 -27.89
N HIS A 443 6.63 -9.78 -27.14
CA HIS A 443 5.29 -9.23 -26.99
C HIS A 443 4.81 -8.99 -25.55
N ASP A 444 5.56 -9.40 -24.52
CA ASP A 444 5.19 -9.23 -23.10
C ASP A 444 3.79 -9.78 -22.70
N LYS A 445 3.30 -10.79 -23.41
CA LYS A 445 2.03 -11.44 -23.06
C LYS A 445 2.14 -12.04 -21.65
N ASN A 446 1.07 -11.89 -20.86
CA ASN A 446 0.94 -12.34 -19.48
C ASN A 446 1.90 -11.67 -18.48
N LYS A 447 2.55 -10.54 -18.83
CA LYS A 447 3.41 -9.79 -17.90
C LYS A 447 2.66 -8.74 -17.07
N GLY A 448 1.55 -8.22 -17.59
CA GLY A 448 0.68 -7.20 -16.99
C GLY A 448 -0.31 -6.67 -18.02
N ASP A 449 -1.09 -5.66 -17.64
CA ASP A 449 -2.02 -4.94 -18.51
C ASP A 449 -1.36 -3.69 -19.14
N ILE A 450 -0.33 -3.17 -18.47
CA ILE A 450 0.50 -2.07 -18.96
C ILE A 450 1.98 -2.37 -18.73
N ALA A 451 2.82 -1.86 -19.62
CA ALA A 451 4.26 -1.81 -19.48
C ALA A 451 4.75 -0.36 -19.45
N VAL A 452 5.72 -0.10 -18.59
CA VAL A 452 6.24 1.23 -18.32
C VAL A 452 7.77 1.18 -18.31
N THR A 453 8.40 2.04 -19.09
CA THR A 453 9.86 2.20 -19.09
C THR A 453 10.23 3.63 -18.73
N PHE A 454 11.01 3.80 -17.66
CA PHE A 454 11.58 5.09 -17.27
C PHE A 454 13.02 5.18 -17.79
N SER A 455 13.27 6.15 -18.65
CA SER A 455 14.59 6.34 -19.26
C SER A 455 15.50 7.17 -18.36
N LEU A 456 16.66 6.62 -18.02
CA LEU A 456 17.71 7.25 -17.20
C LEU A 456 19.00 7.45 -18.00
N SER A 457 18.91 7.45 -19.32
CA SER A 457 20.05 7.56 -20.23
C SER A 457 20.37 9.02 -20.52
N TYR A 458 21.64 9.41 -20.32
CA TYR A 458 22.12 10.77 -20.55
C TYR A 458 22.63 10.95 -21.99
N ASP A 459 22.29 12.07 -22.63
CA ASP A 459 22.81 12.46 -23.95
C ASP A 459 22.76 11.33 -25.00
N TRP A 460 21.56 10.75 -25.18
CA TRP A 460 21.37 9.65 -26.10
C TRP A 460 20.95 10.14 -27.49
N HIS A 461 21.76 9.86 -28.49
CA HIS A 461 21.48 10.19 -29.88
C HIS A 461 20.83 9.01 -30.61
N PRO A 462 19.88 9.23 -31.54
CA PRO A 462 19.23 8.13 -32.27
C PRO A 462 20.21 7.18 -33.00
N THR A 463 21.35 7.70 -33.47
CA THR A 463 22.36 6.87 -34.19
C THR A 463 23.11 5.89 -33.28
N TYR A 464 22.98 6.01 -31.96
CA TYR A 464 23.63 5.12 -31.00
C TYR A 464 22.96 3.74 -30.90
N GLY A 465 21.77 3.57 -31.50
CA GLY A 465 20.96 2.37 -31.29
C GLY A 465 20.32 2.37 -29.90
N GLY A 466 19.97 1.20 -29.35
CA GLY A 466 19.25 1.13 -28.07
C GLY A 466 17.85 1.77 -28.12
N ILE A 467 17.25 1.89 -29.29
CA ILE A 467 15.94 2.50 -29.49
C ILE A 467 14.86 1.44 -29.23
N LEU A 468 13.82 1.82 -28.49
CA LEU A 468 12.63 0.99 -28.32
C LEU A 468 11.74 1.14 -29.56
N HIS A 469 11.52 0.07 -30.29
CA HIS A 469 10.70 0.03 -31.51
C HIS A 469 9.44 -0.81 -31.27
N PHE A 470 8.30 -0.32 -31.74
CA PHE A 470 7.02 -1.03 -31.75
C PHE A 470 6.69 -1.46 -33.17
N CYS A 471 6.23 -2.71 -33.31
CA CYS A 471 6.00 -3.37 -34.58
C CYS A 471 4.54 -3.74 -34.79
N ASP A 472 4.07 -3.64 -36.03
CA ASP A 472 2.75 -4.14 -36.41
C ASP A 472 2.76 -5.68 -36.57
N GLU A 473 1.62 -6.26 -36.94
CA GLU A 473 1.47 -7.70 -37.15
C GLU A 473 2.37 -8.26 -38.28
N TYR A 474 2.84 -7.40 -39.20
CA TYR A 474 3.76 -7.73 -40.29
C TYR A 474 5.23 -7.49 -39.91
N LYS A 475 5.51 -7.16 -38.65
CA LYS A 475 6.83 -6.83 -38.11
C LYS A 475 7.44 -5.56 -38.71
N ASN A 476 6.63 -4.64 -39.23
CA ASN A 476 7.09 -3.31 -39.62
C ASN A 476 7.09 -2.38 -38.40
N ILE A 477 8.12 -1.55 -38.28
CA ILE A 477 8.20 -0.54 -37.22
C ILE A 477 7.23 0.59 -37.52
N TYR A 478 6.26 0.83 -36.64
CA TYR A 478 5.31 1.96 -36.75
C TYR A 478 5.55 3.05 -35.71
N LYS A 479 6.27 2.76 -34.63
CA LYS A 479 6.66 3.75 -33.60
C LYS A 479 8.04 3.44 -33.04
N SER A 480 8.82 4.49 -32.80
CA SER A 480 10.17 4.39 -32.23
C SER A 480 10.35 5.42 -31.12
N VAL A 481 10.96 5.01 -30.01
CA VAL A 481 11.16 5.85 -28.83
C VAL A 481 12.65 5.92 -28.53
N VAL A 482 13.23 7.09 -28.79
CA VAL A 482 14.63 7.41 -28.45
C VAL A 482 14.70 7.67 -26.94
N PRO A 483 15.54 6.95 -26.18
CA PRO A 483 15.60 7.10 -24.74
C PRO A 483 16.05 8.53 -24.38
N THR A 484 15.18 9.27 -23.70
CA THR A 484 15.47 10.64 -23.26
C THR A 484 15.52 10.67 -21.74
N LEU A 485 16.52 11.32 -21.16
CA LEU A 485 16.69 11.40 -19.71
C LEU A 485 15.40 11.88 -19.01
N GLY A 486 14.94 11.12 -18.02
CA GLY A 486 13.77 11.46 -17.22
C GLY A 486 12.42 11.28 -17.92
N SER A 487 12.39 10.76 -19.15
CA SER A 487 11.13 10.44 -19.82
C SER A 487 10.55 9.11 -19.33
N VAL A 488 9.23 8.97 -19.42
CA VAL A 488 8.54 7.70 -19.23
C VAL A 488 7.82 7.33 -20.53
N ASN A 489 7.87 6.05 -20.90
CA ASN A 489 7.05 5.49 -21.97
C ASN A 489 6.08 4.48 -21.35
N ILE A 490 4.80 4.61 -21.65
CA ILE A 490 3.70 3.81 -21.10
C ILE A 490 2.97 3.20 -22.29
N PHE A 491 2.75 1.90 -22.27
CA PHE A 491 2.00 1.23 -23.32
C PHE A 491 1.13 0.10 -22.80
N LYS A 492 -0.05 -0.03 -23.41
CA LYS A 492 -1.02 -1.08 -23.10
C LYS A 492 -0.54 -2.42 -23.66
N LEU A 493 -0.74 -3.48 -22.88
CA LEU A 493 -0.52 -4.85 -23.31
C LEU A 493 -1.87 -5.49 -23.63
N ASP A 494 -2.04 -5.97 -24.85
CA ASP A 494 -3.22 -6.76 -25.19
C ASP A 494 -3.19 -8.09 -24.39
N PRO A 495 -4.26 -8.48 -23.67
CA PRO A 495 -4.26 -9.70 -22.89
C PRO A 495 -4.01 -10.98 -23.70
N ASN A 496 -4.38 -10.98 -24.99
CA ASN A 496 -4.30 -12.16 -25.85
C ASN A 496 -3.01 -12.21 -26.66
N LYS A 497 -2.51 -11.07 -27.12
CA LYS A 497 -1.39 -10.96 -28.06
C LYS A 497 -0.19 -10.21 -27.49
N GLY A 498 -0.37 -9.38 -26.47
CA GLY A 498 0.64 -8.42 -26.04
C GLY A 498 0.87 -7.34 -27.11
N ILE A 499 2.09 -6.83 -27.22
CA ILE A 499 2.46 -5.86 -28.25
C ILE A 499 3.89 -6.13 -28.73
N ASP A 500 4.07 -6.37 -30.02
CA ASP A 500 5.40 -6.67 -30.56
C ASP A 500 6.30 -5.44 -30.47
N HIS A 501 7.42 -5.59 -29.76
CA HIS A 501 8.41 -4.54 -29.61
C HIS A 501 9.81 -5.12 -29.39
N PHE A 502 10.83 -4.29 -29.58
CA PHE A 502 12.23 -4.68 -29.40
C PHE A 502 13.10 -3.46 -29.06
N VAL A 503 14.30 -3.71 -28.52
CA VAL A 503 15.33 -2.68 -28.31
C VAL A 503 16.46 -2.94 -29.30
N SER A 504 16.72 -1.99 -30.20
CA SER A 504 17.79 -2.12 -31.19
C SER A 504 19.17 -2.22 -30.54
N CYS A 505 20.11 -2.87 -31.23
CA CYS A 505 21.49 -3.02 -30.77
C CYS A 505 22.12 -1.66 -30.48
N VAL A 506 22.80 -1.52 -29.33
CA VAL A 506 23.59 -0.34 -29.01
C VAL A 506 24.92 -0.42 -29.75
N ASN A 507 25.26 0.61 -30.52
CA ASN A 507 26.42 0.58 -31.43
C ASN A 507 27.57 1.48 -30.96
N VAL A 508 27.49 2.02 -29.74
CA VAL A 508 28.48 2.91 -29.14
C VAL A 508 28.91 2.39 -27.77
N ASP A 509 30.11 2.78 -27.34
CA ASP A 509 30.60 2.50 -25.99
C ASP A 509 29.99 3.48 -24.97
N LYS A 510 28.66 3.39 -24.80
CA LYS A 510 27.86 4.12 -23.83
C LYS A 510 26.80 3.20 -23.24
N ASN A 511 26.39 3.48 -22.01
CA ASN A 511 25.39 2.71 -21.28
C ASN A 511 24.01 3.37 -21.38
N ARG A 512 23.00 2.61 -21.82
CA ARG A 512 21.58 3.00 -21.79
C ARG A 512 20.92 2.41 -20.55
N TYR A 513 20.66 3.26 -19.57
CA TYR A 513 19.96 2.90 -18.34
C TYR A 513 18.44 3.05 -18.49
N THR A 514 17.68 2.05 -18.05
CA THR A 514 16.21 2.06 -18.08
C THR A 514 15.65 1.25 -16.90
N LEU A 515 14.68 1.82 -16.18
CA LEU A 515 13.86 1.07 -15.23
C LEU A 515 12.60 0.58 -15.94
N THR A 516 12.36 -0.72 -15.93
CA THR A 516 11.21 -1.36 -16.58
C THR A 516 10.27 -1.90 -15.52
N ALA A 517 8.96 -1.66 -15.70
CA ALA A 517 7.91 -2.08 -14.79
C ALA A 517 6.67 -2.55 -15.57
N TRP A 518 6.06 -3.63 -15.13
CA TRP A 518 4.71 -4.02 -15.56
C TRP A 518 3.71 -3.80 -14.44
N TYR A 519 2.47 -3.46 -14.79
CA TYR A 519 1.41 -3.33 -13.80
C TYR A 519 0.13 -4.03 -14.26
N TYR A 520 -0.63 -4.51 -13.29
CA TYR A 520 -1.96 -5.11 -13.47
C TYR A 520 -3.02 -4.10 -13.04
N ILE A 521 -4.01 -3.87 -13.89
CA ILE A 521 -5.17 -3.04 -13.57
C ILE A 521 -6.06 -3.79 -12.58
N ILE A 522 -6.52 -3.08 -11.56
CA ILE A 522 -7.45 -3.58 -10.55
C ILE A 522 -8.72 -2.75 -10.65
N ASN A 523 -9.84 -3.45 -10.83
CA ASN A 523 -11.17 -2.86 -10.91
C ASN A 523 -11.81 -2.74 -9.54
#